data_AF-A0A2D7IF46-F1
#
_entry.id   AF-A0A2D7IF46-F1
#
_cell.length_a   1.000
_cell.length_b   1.000
_cell.length_c   1.000
_cell.angle_alpha   90.00
_cell.angle_beta   90.00
_cell.angle_gamma   90.00
#
_symmetry.space_group_name_H-M   'P 1'
#
loop_
_entity.id
_entity.type
_entity.pdbx_description
1 polymer ?
#
loop_
_entity_poly.entity_id
_entity_poly.type
_entity_poly.pdbx_seq_one_letter_code
_entity_poly.pdbx_strand_id
1 'polypeptide(L)'
;MADKDADYDIILPALSKINASSIAQARKNKAKKMTVTAWEEAKAQGQKKIKLSDFTVSPRTIDKTDLVFRVMTFDHVPLDSTRKRNPKQTSDHHAKCNFPPFQHYRLDKKAKPKCVGKSHWIGGMSNGYFSVDHGTITKNLAMMFMKLCERYGTRSNWRGYTYNDEMRSQALMQLSQIGLQFDESKSENPFAYYTAAITNSFTRILNIEKRNQNIRDDILEDAGMNPSFTRQSANEMGTATYKQKEKTGNSAVRVATKTSMALFNRHFKKTGERDFSLLKYKESKK
;
A
#
# COMPACT_ATOMS: atom_id res chain seq x y z
N MET A 1 -14.03 -22.33 -17.61
CA MET A 1 -13.44 -23.00 -16.44
C MET A 1 -14.57 -23.65 -15.66
N ALA A 2 -14.41 -24.88 -15.17
CA ALA A 2 -15.44 -25.45 -14.29
C ALA A 2 -15.35 -24.77 -12.91
N ASP A 3 -16.49 -24.58 -12.24
CA ASP A 3 -16.59 -23.80 -10.99
C ASP A 3 -15.66 -24.35 -9.89
N LYS A 4 -15.57 -25.69 -9.79
CA LYS A 4 -14.67 -26.40 -8.87
C LYS A 4 -13.17 -26.16 -9.09
N ASP A 5 -12.79 -25.71 -10.29
CA ASP A 5 -11.40 -25.48 -10.64
C ASP A 5 -11.03 -23.99 -10.50
N ALA A 6 -12.00 -23.10 -10.24
CA ALA A 6 -11.80 -21.65 -10.11
C ALA A 6 -10.90 -21.27 -8.94
N ASP A 7 -11.03 -21.99 -7.82
CA ASP A 7 -10.20 -21.82 -6.64
C ASP A 7 -8.89 -22.60 -6.73
N TYR A 8 -7.86 -22.05 -6.08
CA TYR A 8 -6.53 -22.66 -6.02
C TYR A 8 -6.16 -23.03 -4.59
N ASP A 9 -5.31 -24.04 -4.43
CA ASP A 9 -4.81 -24.48 -3.11
C ASP A 9 -3.42 -23.92 -2.82
N ILE A 10 -2.62 -23.71 -3.86
CA ILE A 10 -1.28 -23.14 -3.76
C ILE A 10 -0.91 -22.44 -5.07
N ILE A 11 -0.13 -21.36 -4.94
CA ILE A 11 0.47 -20.67 -6.08
C ILE A 11 1.93 -21.13 -6.18
N LEU A 12 2.35 -21.51 -7.38
CA LEU A 12 3.71 -21.95 -7.67
C LEU A 12 4.31 -21.09 -8.79
N PRO A 13 5.64 -20.84 -8.77
CA PRO A 13 6.29 -20.02 -9.79
C PRO A 13 6.43 -20.74 -11.12
N ALA A 14 6.43 -22.08 -11.14
CA ALA A 14 6.58 -22.87 -12.35
C ALA A 14 5.99 -24.29 -12.19
N LEU A 15 5.65 -24.92 -13.31
CA LEU A 15 5.18 -26.31 -13.37
C LEU A 15 6.17 -27.32 -12.76
N SER A 16 7.46 -27.08 -12.92
CA SER A 16 8.53 -27.93 -12.35
C SER A 16 8.56 -27.95 -10.82
N LYS A 17 7.91 -26.98 -10.16
CA LYS A 17 7.82 -26.92 -8.71
C LYS A 17 6.64 -27.71 -8.14
N ILE A 18 5.86 -28.40 -8.98
CA ILE A 18 4.86 -29.37 -8.53
C ILE A 18 5.61 -30.65 -8.11
N ASN A 19 5.86 -30.79 -6.81
CA ASN A 19 6.59 -31.90 -6.21
C ASN A 19 5.88 -32.41 -4.95
N ALA A 20 6.45 -33.43 -4.29
CA ALA A 20 5.84 -34.01 -3.08
C ALA A 20 5.63 -32.98 -1.95
N SER A 21 6.53 -32.00 -1.81
CA SER A 21 6.43 -30.95 -0.79
C SER A 21 5.29 -29.97 -1.11
N SER A 22 5.21 -29.49 -2.35
CA SER A 22 4.14 -28.58 -2.77
C SER A 22 2.76 -29.26 -2.70
N ILE A 23 2.66 -30.55 -3.00
CA ILE A 23 1.44 -31.35 -2.85
C ILE A 23 1.03 -31.43 -1.37
N ALA A 24 1.98 -31.67 -0.47
CA ALA A 24 1.69 -31.73 0.97
C ALA A 24 1.24 -30.36 1.50
N GLN A 25 1.84 -29.27 1.03
CA GLN A 25 1.43 -27.92 1.39
C GLN A 25 0.04 -27.58 0.84
N ALA A 26 -0.25 -27.90 -0.43
CA ALA A 26 -1.55 -27.73 -1.03
C ALA A 26 -2.65 -28.47 -0.24
N ARG A 27 -2.38 -29.71 0.20
CA ARG A 27 -3.30 -30.46 1.07
C ARG A 27 -3.58 -29.76 2.39
N LYS A 28 -2.56 -29.20 3.04
CA LYS A 28 -2.72 -28.44 4.29
C LYS A 28 -3.58 -27.19 4.06
N ASN A 29 -3.33 -26.46 2.97
CA ASN A 29 -4.09 -25.26 2.62
C ASN A 29 -5.55 -25.59 2.33
N LYS A 30 -5.80 -26.64 1.54
CA LYS A 30 -7.16 -27.10 1.22
C LYS A 30 -7.91 -27.56 2.46
N ALA A 31 -7.28 -28.37 3.31
CA ALA A 31 -7.85 -28.80 4.58
C ALA A 31 -8.21 -27.61 5.48
N LYS A 32 -7.33 -26.61 5.57
CA LYS A 32 -7.60 -25.38 6.33
C LYS A 32 -8.81 -24.62 5.77
N LYS A 33 -8.92 -24.48 4.45
CA LYS A 33 -10.07 -23.84 3.79
C LYS A 33 -11.37 -24.59 4.05
N MET A 34 -11.36 -25.92 3.93
CA MET A 34 -12.52 -26.77 4.18
C MET A 34 -12.99 -26.68 5.65
N THR A 35 -12.05 -26.69 6.60
CA THR A 35 -12.36 -26.52 8.03
C THR A 35 -13.03 -25.17 8.30
N VAL A 36 -12.53 -24.08 7.71
CA VAL A 36 -13.12 -22.74 7.88
C VAL A 36 -14.51 -22.67 7.25
N THR A 37 -14.66 -23.19 6.03
CA THR A 37 -15.94 -23.19 5.30
C THR A 37 -17.01 -23.96 6.08
N ALA A 38 -16.70 -25.18 6.53
CA ALA A 38 -17.62 -26.00 7.32
C ALA A 38 -17.99 -25.34 8.65
N TRP A 39 -17.03 -24.67 9.30
CA TRP A 39 -17.29 -23.93 10.53
C TRP A 39 -18.18 -22.70 10.31
N GLU A 40 -17.96 -21.95 9.22
CA GLU A 40 -18.80 -20.80 8.85
C GLU A 40 -20.22 -21.21 8.47
N GLU A 41 -20.39 -22.32 7.75
CA GLU A 41 -21.70 -22.91 7.44
C GLU A 41 -22.44 -23.35 8.71
N ALA A 42 -21.77 -24.05 9.62
CA ALA A 42 -22.36 -24.47 10.89
C ALA A 42 -22.78 -23.27 11.75
N LYS A 43 -21.97 -22.19 11.73
CA LYS A 43 -22.29 -20.92 12.40
C LYS A 43 -23.49 -20.22 11.77
N ALA A 44 -23.58 -20.21 10.44
CA ALA A 44 -24.71 -19.64 9.72
C ALA A 44 -26.02 -20.41 9.99
N GLN A 45 -25.94 -21.73 10.20
CA GLN A 45 -27.08 -22.58 10.57
C GLN A 45 -27.51 -22.42 12.05
N GLY A 46 -26.84 -21.58 12.83
CA GLY A 46 -27.28 -21.22 14.19
C GLY A 46 -26.93 -22.24 15.27
N GLN A 47 -26.02 -23.19 15.02
CA GLN A 47 -25.56 -24.11 16.06
C GLN A 47 -24.85 -23.35 17.19
N LYS A 48 -25.21 -23.64 18.45
CA LYS A 48 -24.61 -23.01 19.64
C LYS A 48 -23.43 -23.86 20.13
N LYS A 49 -22.33 -23.21 20.56
CA LYS A 49 -21.07 -23.82 21.07
C LYS A 49 -20.22 -24.57 20.01
N ILE A 50 -20.02 -23.97 18.86
CA ILE A 50 -19.20 -24.53 17.77
C ILE A 50 -17.70 -24.36 18.09
N LYS A 51 -16.95 -25.45 18.19
CA LYS A 51 -15.48 -25.43 18.25
C LYS A 51 -14.90 -25.70 16.87
N LEU A 52 -13.80 -25.03 16.53
CA LEU A 52 -13.11 -25.23 15.25
C LEU A 52 -12.49 -26.63 15.11
N SER A 53 -12.14 -27.26 16.25
CA SER A 53 -11.58 -28.63 16.30
C SER A 53 -12.49 -29.67 15.67
N ASP A 54 -13.81 -29.50 15.83
CA ASP A 54 -14.79 -30.53 15.48
C ASP A 54 -14.99 -30.63 13.95
N PHE A 55 -14.60 -29.57 13.23
CA PHE A 55 -14.67 -29.48 11.77
C PHE A 55 -13.30 -29.61 11.12
N THR A 56 -12.26 -29.93 11.89
CA THR A 56 -10.88 -29.99 11.37
C THR A 56 -10.73 -31.18 10.43
N VAL A 57 -10.58 -30.89 9.13
CA VAL A 57 -10.35 -31.91 8.10
C VAL A 57 -8.88 -32.32 8.10
N SER A 58 -8.61 -33.62 8.06
CA SER A 58 -7.24 -34.14 7.94
C SER A 58 -6.66 -33.92 6.54
N PRO A 59 -5.46 -33.34 6.38
CA PRO A 59 -4.83 -33.18 5.07
C PRO A 59 -4.56 -34.49 4.32
N ARG A 60 -4.55 -35.64 5.05
CA ARG A 60 -4.23 -36.95 4.46
C ARG A 60 -5.39 -37.57 3.68
N THR A 61 -6.63 -37.20 4.03
CA THR A 61 -7.83 -37.72 3.35
C THR A 61 -8.09 -37.05 2.01
N ILE A 62 -7.37 -35.97 1.70
CA ILE A 62 -7.51 -35.22 0.45
C ILE A 62 -6.69 -35.88 -0.66
N ASP A 63 -7.37 -36.30 -1.71
CA ASP A 63 -6.74 -36.89 -2.88
C ASP A 63 -5.86 -35.90 -3.64
N LYS A 64 -4.74 -36.39 -4.17
CA LYS A 64 -3.80 -35.55 -4.94
C LYS A 64 -4.43 -35.00 -6.22
N THR A 65 -5.40 -35.74 -6.76
CA THR A 65 -6.07 -35.34 -7.99
C THR A 65 -6.97 -34.13 -7.79
N ASP A 66 -7.48 -33.90 -6.57
CA ASP A 66 -8.40 -32.79 -6.28
C ASP A 66 -7.70 -31.48 -5.92
N LEU A 67 -6.37 -31.46 -5.96
CA LEU A 67 -5.60 -30.26 -5.68
C LEU A 67 -5.47 -29.41 -6.95
N VAL A 68 -5.70 -28.12 -6.81
CA VAL A 68 -5.57 -27.13 -7.89
C VAL A 68 -4.32 -26.28 -7.64
N PHE A 69 -3.38 -26.37 -8.57
CA PHE A 69 -2.13 -25.61 -8.56
C PHE A 69 -2.26 -24.42 -9.51
N ARG A 70 -2.15 -23.20 -8.97
CA ARG A 70 -2.09 -21.98 -9.79
C ARG A 70 -0.63 -21.68 -10.14
N VAL A 71 -0.37 -21.45 -11.42
CA VAL A 71 0.93 -21.00 -11.92
C VAL A 71 0.74 -19.67 -12.61
N MET A 72 1.46 -18.64 -12.15
CA MET A 72 1.43 -17.31 -12.75
C MET A 72 2.27 -17.35 -14.03
N THR A 73 1.63 -17.28 -15.20
CA THR A 73 2.30 -17.42 -16.50
C THR A 73 1.58 -16.64 -17.60
N PHE A 74 2.37 -16.21 -18.59
CA PHE A 74 1.91 -15.50 -19.78
C PHE A 74 1.72 -16.41 -20.99
N ASP A 75 1.98 -17.72 -20.89
CA ASP A 75 2.05 -18.65 -22.04
C ASP A 75 0.79 -18.71 -22.93
N HIS A 76 -0.36 -18.30 -22.42
CA HIS A 76 -1.64 -18.28 -23.14
C HIS A 76 -2.07 -16.89 -23.59
N VAL A 77 -1.33 -15.86 -23.18
CA VAL A 77 -1.58 -14.48 -23.54
C VAL A 77 -0.90 -14.24 -24.90
N PRO A 78 -1.57 -13.63 -25.88
CA PRO A 78 -0.95 -13.29 -27.14
C PRO A 78 0.22 -12.30 -26.97
N LEU A 79 1.24 -12.44 -27.83
CA LEU A 79 2.34 -11.49 -27.91
C LEU A 79 1.88 -10.20 -28.60
N ASP A 80 2.30 -9.06 -28.06
CA ASP A 80 2.05 -7.73 -28.62
C ASP A 80 3.35 -6.93 -28.58
N SER A 81 4.04 -6.86 -29.71
CA SER A 81 5.29 -6.13 -29.88
C SER A 81 5.09 -4.63 -30.11
N THR A 82 3.86 -4.18 -30.35
CA THR A 82 3.56 -2.78 -30.71
C THR A 82 3.23 -1.91 -29.50
N ARG A 83 2.82 -2.52 -28.39
CA ARG A 83 2.34 -1.83 -27.18
C ARG A 83 3.38 -0.97 -26.47
N LYS A 84 4.64 -1.43 -26.41
CA LYS A 84 5.71 -0.74 -25.68
C LYS A 84 6.95 -0.67 -26.55
N ARG A 85 7.44 0.57 -26.76
CA ARG A 85 8.65 0.84 -27.54
C ARG A 85 9.90 0.13 -26.96
N ASN A 86 10.05 0.12 -25.63
CA ASN A 86 11.18 -0.50 -24.94
C ASN A 86 10.67 -1.48 -23.87
N PRO A 87 10.36 -2.74 -24.23
CA PRO A 87 9.92 -3.75 -23.28
C PRO A 87 11.09 -4.18 -22.37
N LYS A 88 10.85 -4.25 -21.05
CA LYS A 88 11.87 -4.67 -20.06
C LYS A 88 11.51 -5.95 -19.33
N GLN A 89 10.22 -6.25 -19.23
CA GLN A 89 9.69 -7.40 -18.50
C GLN A 89 8.94 -8.33 -19.46
N THR A 90 8.79 -9.60 -19.07
CA THR A 90 8.01 -10.57 -19.84
C THR A 90 6.58 -10.09 -20.11
N SER A 91 5.95 -9.43 -19.14
CA SER A 91 4.64 -8.79 -19.29
C SER A 91 4.59 -7.68 -20.35
N ASP A 92 5.73 -7.07 -20.69
CA ASP A 92 5.80 -6.00 -21.68
C ASP A 92 5.62 -6.51 -23.12
N HIS A 93 5.98 -7.76 -23.37
CA HIS A 93 5.87 -8.41 -24.67
C HIS A 93 4.49 -8.99 -24.96
N HIS A 94 3.59 -8.98 -23.98
CA HIS A 94 2.27 -9.58 -24.08
C HIS A 94 1.16 -8.53 -24.09
N ALA A 95 -0.03 -8.94 -24.56
CA ALA A 95 -1.24 -8.14 -24.49
C ALA A 95 -1.51 -7.65 -23.05
N LYS A 96 -2.09 -6.45 -22.93
CA LYS A 96 -2.39 -5.85 -21.62
C LYS A 96 -3.52 -6.60 -20.93
N CYS A 97 -3.21 -7.24 -19.81
CA CYS A 97 -4.20 -7.90 -18.95
C CYS A 97 -4.71 -6.95 -17.84
N ASN A 98 -5.95 -7.12 -17.42
CA ASN A 98 -6.58 -6.39 -16.30
C ASN A 98 -6.23 -6.99 -14.93
N PHE A 99 -5.91 -8.29 -14.87
CA PHE A 99 -5.34 -8.96 -13.69
C PHE A 99 -4.14 -9.82 -14.08
N PRO A 100 -3.28 -10.26 -13.14
CA PRO A 100 -2.12 -11.07 -13.46
C PRO A 100 -2.54 -12.40 -14.10
N PRO A 101 -1.98 -12.77 -15.27
CA PRO A 101 -2.38 -13.98 -15.96
C PRO A 101 -1.86 -15.22 -15.24
N PHE A 102 -2.68 -16.26 -15.23
CA PHE A 102 -2.37 -17.53 -14.59
C PHE A 102 -3.00 -18.71 -15.32
N GLN A 103 -2.48 -19.90 -15.05
CA GLN A 103 -3.07 -21.17 -15.45
C GLN A 103 -3.24 -22.08 -14.23
N HIS A 104 -4.33 -22.84 -14.21
CA HIS A 104 -4.63 -23.82 -13.18
C HIS A 104 -4.34 -25.23 -13.71
N TYR A 105 -3.71 -26.03 -12.86
CA TYR A 105 -3.37 -27.42 -13.16
C TYR A 105 -3.90 -28.35 -12.07
N ARG A 106 -4.39 -29.53 -12.49
CA ARG A 106 -4.68 -30.68 -11.63
C ARG A 106 -3.73 -31.81 -11.96
N LEU A 107 -3.52 -32.72 -11.01
CA LEU A 107 -2.79 -33.96 -11.26
C LEU A 107 -3.75 -35.05 -11.74
N ASP A 108 -3.43 -35.69 -12.86
CA ASP A 108 -4.12 -36.90 -13.31
C ASP A 108 -3.76 -38.10 -12.43
N LYS A 109 -4.47 -39.23 -12.62
CA LYS A 109 -4.18 -40.51 -11.92
C LYS A 109 -2.72 -40.98 -12.07
N LYS A 110 -2.04 -40.55 -13.14
CA LYS A 110 -0.62 -40.82 -13.42
C LYS A 110 0.35 -39.76 -12.84
N ALA A 111 -0.14 -38.88 -11.96
CA ALA A 111 0.61 -37.77 -11.37
C ALA A 111 1.21 -36.78 -12.39
N LYS A 112 0.65 -36.68 -13.60
CA LYS A 112 1.03 -35.67 -14.60
C LYS A 112 0.13 -34.43 -14.46
N PRO A 113 0.68 -33.21 -14.52
CA PRO A 113 -0.11 -31.99 -14.47
C PRO A 113 -0.90 -31.80 -15.77
N LYS A 114 -2.20 -31.59 -15.66
CA LYS A 114 -3.12 -31.29 -16.75
C LYS A 114 -3.71 -29.90 -16.54
N CYS A 115 -3.64 -29.05 -17.57
CA CYS A 115 -4.23 -27.71 -17.52
C CYS A 115 -5.76 -27.83 -17.49
N VAL A 116 -6.39 -27.24 -16.47
CA VAL A 116 -7.85 -27.28 -16.26
C VAL A 116 -8.48 -25.89 -16.36
N GLY A 117 -7.69 -24.83 -16.25
CA GLY A 117 -8.16 -23.46 -16.39
C GLY A 117 -7.06 -22.51 -16.86
N LYS A 118 -7.45 -21.51 -17.63
CA LYS A 118 -6.60 -20.40 -18.06
C LYS A 118 -7.30 -19.10 -17.67
N SER A 119 -6.55 -18.13 -17.20
CA SER A 119 -7.06 -16.77 -17.03
C SER A 119 -7.39 -16.14 -18.37
N HIS A 120 -8.21 -15.08 -18.39
CA HIS A 120 -8.50 -14.30 -19.62
C HIS A 120 -8.91 -15.19 -20.81
N TRP A 121 -9.71 -16.24 -20.56
CA TRP A 121 -10.06 -17.23 -21.56
C TRP A 121 -11.56 -17.50 -21.54
N ILE A 122 -12.18 -17.50 -22.71
CA ILE A 122 -13.60 -17.79 -22.90
C ILE A 122 -13.75 -19.09 -23.66
N GLY A 123 -14.75 -19.90 -23.32
CA GLY A 123 -15.05 -21.15 -24.00
C GLY A 123 -14.28 -22.34 -23.42
N GLY A 124 -14.13 -23.39 -24.22
CA GLY A 124 -13.45 -24.62 -23.82
C GLY A 124 -11.93 -24.51 -23.94
N MET A 125 -11.22 -25.50 -23.38
CA MET A 125 -9.75 -25.55 -23.46
C MET A 125 -9.24 -25.79 -24.89
N SER A 126 -10.04 -26.45 -25.73
CA SER A 126 -9.72 -26.79 -27.12
C SER A 126 -10.26 -25.79 -28.15
N ASN A 127 -11.38 -25.11 -27.86
CA ASN A 127 -12.09 -24.25 -28.82
C ASN A 127 -12.31 -22.81 -28.31
N GLY A 128 -11.71 -22.46 -27.17
CA GLY A 128 -11.81 -21.13 -26.60
C GLY A 128 -10.80 -20.15 -27.19
N TYR A 129 -10.89 -18.91 -26.75
CA TYR A 129 -10.00 -17.83 -27.16
C TYR A 129 -9.66 -16.90 -26.00
N PHE A 130 -8.56 -16.17 -26.16
CA PHE A 130 -8.11 -15.18 -25.19
C PHE A 130 -8.98 -13.92 -25.24
N SER A 131 -9.38 -13.40 -24.08
CA SER A 131 -10.12 -12.15 -23.93
C SER A 131 -9.87 -11.50 -22.57
N VAL A 132 -9.73 -10.17 -22.59
CA VAL A 132 -9.48 -9.35 -21.40
C VAL A 132 -10.77 -8.87 -20.74
N ASP A 133 -11.88 -8.89 -21.48
CA ASP A 133 -13.08 -8.12 -21.13
C ASP A 133 -13.94 -8.74 -20.02
N HIS A 134 -13.65 -9.98 -19.62
CA HIS A 134 -14.46 -10.71 -18.63
C HIS A 134 -14.04 -10.49 -17.17
N GLY A 135 -12.91 -9.84 -16.93
CA GLY A 135 -12.46 -9.49 -15.58
C GLY A 135 -13.11 -8.21 -15.08
N THR A 136 -14.20 -8.33 -14.31
CA THR A 136 -14.92 -7.17 -13.75
C THR A 136 -14.77 -7.09 -12.23
N ILE A 137 -14.64 -5.86 -11.71
CA ILE A 137 -14.70 -5.62 -10.26
C ILE A 137 -16.11 -5.92 -9.75
N THR A 138 -16.22 -6.76 -8.72
CA THR A 138 -17.52 -7.08 -8.11
C THR A 138 -18.07 -5.86 -7.34
N LYS A 139 -19.39 -5.77 -7.21
CA LYS A 139 -20.04 -4.69 -6.43
C LYS A 139 -19.48 -4.62 -4.99
N ASN A 140 -19.24 -5.77 -4.38
CA ASN A 140 -18.68 -5.85 -3.03
C ASN A 140 -17.25 -5.29 -2.97
N LEU A 141 -16.39 -5.65 -3.93
CA LEU A 141 -15.03 -5.12 -3.99
C LEU A 141 -15.01 -3.61 -4.26
N ALA A 142 -15.88 -3.12 -5.14
CA ALA A 142 -16.03 -1.69 -5.39
C ALA A 142 -16.45 -0.92 -4.12
N MET A 143 -17.41 -1.45 -3.36
CA MET A 143 -17.80 -0.89 -2.05
C MET A 143 -16.65 -0.88 -1.05
N MET A 144 -15.80 -1.92 -1.04
CA MET A 144 -14.60 -1.95 -0.20
C MET A 144 -13.62 -0.85 -0.59
N PHE A 145 -13.37 -0.63 -1.89
CA PHE A 145 -12.50 0.45 -2.38
C PHE A 145 -13.00 1.83 -1.97
N MET A 146 -14.31 2.08 -2.14
CA MET A 146 -14.94 3.32 -1.70
C MET A 146 -14.68 3.55 -0.21
N LYS A 147 -15.05 2.60 0.65
CA LYS A 147 -14.84 2.70 2.11
C LYS A 147 -13.37 2.91 2.50
N LEU A 148 -12.43 2.30 1.77
CA LEU A 148 -11.00 2.44 2.04
C LEU A 148 -10.53 3.87 1.73
N CYS A 149 -10.95 4.45 0.61
CA CYS A 149 -10.68 5.85 0.24
C CYS A 149 -11.29 6.83 1.26
N GLU A 150 -12.54 6.62 1.68
CA GLU A 150 -13.20 7.47 2.68
C GLU A 150 -12.44 7.48 3.99
N ARG A 151 -12.13 6.30 4.52
CA ARG A 151 -11.39 6.15 5.77
C ARG A 151 -9.98 6.73 5.69
N TYR A 152 -9.34 6.67 4.52
CA TYR A 152 -8.02 7.25 4.33
C TYR A 152 -8.07 8.78 4.34
N GLY A 153 -9.11 9.37 3.74
CA GLY A 153 -9.33 10.82 3.74
C GLY A 153 -9.59 11.43 5.12
N THR A 154 -10.01 10.64 6.12
CA THR A 154 -10.22 11.13 7.49
C THR A 154 -8.94 11.19 8.35
N ARG A 155 -7.79 10.76 7.84
CA ARG A 155 -6.51 10.85 8.57
C ARG A 155 -6.16 12.31 8.87
N SER A 156 -5.50 12.56 10.00
CA SER A 156 -5.14 13.90 10.49
C SER A 156 -4.49 14.79 9.43
N ASN A 157 -3.64 14.21 8.57
CA ASN A 157 -2.89 14.95 7.57
C ASN A 157 -3.76 15.42 6.38
N TRP A 158 -4.89 14.76 6.14
CA TRP A 158 -5.76 14.99 4.97
C TRP A 158 -7.12 15.58 5.37
N ARG A 159 -7.53 15.35 6.63
CA ARG A 159 -8.79 15.84 7.18
C ARG A 159 -8.85 17.36 7.09
N GLY A 160 -9.93 17.88 6.52
CA GLY A 160 -10.15 19.32 6.37
C GLY A 160 -9.28 19.97 5.28
N TYR A 161 -8.53 19.20 4.50
CA TYR A 161 -7.82 19.72 3.34
C TYR A 161 -8.82 20.03 2.22
N THR A 162 -8.67 21.19 1.56
CA THR A 162 -9.61 21.69 0.53
C THR A 162 -9.82 20.69 -0.61
N TYR A 163 -8.77 20.00 -1.05
CA TYR A 163 -8.84 19.06 -2.18
C TYR A 163 -9.05 17.60 -1.76
N ASN A 164 -9.48 17.33 -0.53
CA ASN A 164 -9.64 15.95 -0.04
C ASN A 164 -10.63 15.15 -0.90
N ASP A 165 -11.73 15.74 -1.32
CA ASP A 165 -12.73 15.05 -2.16
C ASP A 165 -12.18 14.71 -3.55
N GLU A 166 -11.35 15.58 -4.13
CA GLU A 166 -10.64 15.29 -5.38
C GLU A 166 -9.59 14.18 -5.19
N MET A 167 -8.84 14.21 -4.08
CA MET A 167 -7.90 13.14 -3.72
C MET A 167 -8.59 11.78 -3.60
N ARG A 168 -9.75 11.72 -2.94
CA ARG A 168 -10.56 10.50 -2.79
C ARG A 168 -11.04 10.00 -4.14
N SER A 169 -11.56 10.88 -4.99
CA SER A 169 -12.06 10.54 -6.32
C SER A 169 -10.94 10.00 -7.22
N GLN A 170 -9.78 10.67 -7.22
CA GLN A 170 -8.61 10.22 -7.97
C GLN A 170 -8.09 8.87 -7.47
N ALA A 171 -8.03 8.68 -6.15
CA ALA A 171 -7.60 7.42 -5.56
C ALA A 171 -8.55 6.27 -5.91
N LEU A 172 -9.86 6.53 -5.92
CA LEU A 172 -10.86 5.53 -6.34
C LEU A 172 -10.71 5.16 -7.82
N MET A 173 -10.46 6.14 -8.69
CA MET A 173 -10.15 5.88 -10.10
C MET A 173 -8.89 5.01 -10.23
N GLN A 174 -7.83 5.33 -9.47
CA GLN A 174 -6.61 4.54 -9.48
C GLN A 174 -6.89 3.09 -9.04
N LEU A 175 -7.62 2.89 -7.93
CA LEU A 175 -8.00 1.55 -7.47
C LEU A 175 -8.85 0.81 -8.50
N SER A 176 -9.69 1.50 -9.26
CA SER A 176 -10.48 0.87 -10.33
C SER A 176 -9.60 0.38 -11.49
N GLN A 177 -8.51 1.09 -11.79
CA GLN A 177 -7.59 0.73 -12.87
C GLN A 177 -6.60 -0.38 -12.51
N ILE A 178 -6.06 -0.34 -11.28
CA ILE A 178 -4.99 -1.26 -10.84
C ILE A 178 -5.46 -2.27 -9.78
N GLY A 179 -6.70 -2.16 -9.31
CA GLY A 179 -7.17 -2.96 -8.17
C GLY A 179 -7.11 -4.46 -8.44
N LEU A 180 -7.41 -4.88 -9.67
CA LEU A 180 -7.32 -6.29 -10.08
C LEU A 180 -5.89 -6.75 -10.39
N GLN A 181 -4.91 -5.85 -10.43
CA GLN A 181 -3.50 -6.18 -10.72
C GLN A 181 -2.72 -6.67 -9.50
N PHE A 182 -3.38 -6.85 -8.35
CA PHE A 182 -2.75 -7.41 -7.16
C PHE A 182 -2.24 -8.83 -7.43
N ASP A 183 -0.98 -9.08 -7.07
CA ASP A 183 -0.29 -10.35 -7.31
C ASP A 183 -0.15 -11.13 -6.00
N GLU A 184 -1.05 -12.09 -5.83
CA GLU A 184 -1.14 -12.97 -4.65
C GLU A 184 0.10 -13.85 -4.45
N SER A 185 0.95 -14.00 -5.48
CA SER A 185 2.20 -14.76 -5.34
C SER A 185 3.28 -14.01 -4.54
N LYS A 186 3.16 -12.68 -4.44
CA LYS A 186 4.16 -11.80 -3.80
C LYS A 186 3.76 -11.37 -2.40
N SER A 187 2.46 -11.32 -2.11
CA SER A 187 1.95 -10.89 -0.82
C SER A 187 0.60 -11.52 -0.53
N GLU A 188 0.37 -11.87 0.72
CA GLU A 188 -0.93 -12.34 1.21
C GLU A 188 -1.84 -11.19 1.67
N ASN A 189 -1.33 -9.95 1.74
CA ASN A 189 -2.07 -8.80 2.27
C ASN A 189 -2.49 -7.80 1.18
N PRO A 190 -3.69 -7.92 0.61
CA PRO A 190 -4.19 -6.98 -0.40
C PRO A 190 -4.46 -5.57 0.16
N PHE A 191 -4.78 -5.43 1.45
CA PHE A 191 -5.05 -4.12 2.05
C PHE A 191 -3.82 -3.20 2.01
N ALA A 192 -2.62 -3.76 2.19
CA ALA A 192 -1.37 -3.00 2.10
C ALA A 192 -1.17 -2.45 0.68
N TYR A 193 -1.42 -3.28 -0.34
CA TYR A 193 -1.34 -2.87 -1.75
C TYR A 193 -2.30 -1.73 -2.07
N TYR A 194 -3.58 -1.86 -1.69
CA TYR A 194 -4.57 -0.81 -1.93
C TYR A 194 -4.27 0.47 -1.16
N THR A 195 -3.84 0.37 0.11
CA THR A 195 -3.49 1.55 0.92
C THR A 195 -2.29 2.29 0.35
N ALA A 196 -1.30 1.56 -0.18
CA ALA A 196 -0.15 2.16 -0.87
C ALA A 196 -0.59 2.91 -2.14
N ALA A 197 -1.47 2.31 -2.95
CA ALA A 197 -2.03 2.95 -4.13
C ALA A 197 -2.75 4.28 -3.78
N ILE A 198 -3.57 4.28 -2.73
CA ILE A 198 -4.25 5.50 -2.25
C ILE A 198 -3.24 6.55 -1.78
N THR A 199 -2.26 6.15 -0.97
CA THR A 199 -1.23 7.06 -0.44
C THR A 199 -0.48 7.77 -1.56
N ASN A 200 -0.08 7.03 -2.60
CA ASN A 200 0.59 7.56 -3.77
C ASN A 200 -0.32 8.51 -4.57
N SER A 201 -1.60 8.17 -4.71
CA SER A 201 -2.59 9.02 -5.38
C SER A 201 -2.81 10.35 -4.65
N PHE A 202 -2.99 10.32 -3.33
CA PHE A 202 -3.18 11.51 -2.49
C PHE A 202 -1.95 12.43 -2.58
N THR A 203 -0.76 11.86 -2.43
CA THR A 203 0.50 12.61 -2.51
C THR A 203 0.70 13.22 -3.90
N ARG A 204 0.30 12.53 -4.97
CA ARG A 204 0.36 13.06 -6.34
C ARG A 204 -0.52 14.30 -6.50
N ILE A 205 -1.77 14.28 -6.04
CA ILE A 205 -2.66 15.44 -6.11
C ILE A 205 -2.10 16.60 -5.29
N LEU A 206 -1.60 16.33 -4.08
CA LEU A 206 -0.94 17.34 -3.25
C LEU A 206 0.22 18.02 -3.99
N ASN A 207 1.04 17.24 -4.70
CA ASN A 207 2.20 17.76 -5.43
C ASN A 207 1.80 18.55 -6.68
N ILE A 208 0.74 18.12 -7.39
CA ILE A 208 0.17 18.88 -8.51
C ILE A 208 -0.34 20.22 -8.01
N GLU A 209 -1.08 20.24 -6.90
CA GLU A 209 -1.61 21.47 -6.34
C GLU A 209 -0.51 22.42 -5.90
N LYS A 210 0.51 21.94 -5.17
CA LYS A 210 1.68 22.75 -4.81
C LYS A 210 2.38 23.35 -6.02
N ARG A 211 2.47 22.60 -7.12
CA ARG A 211 3.04 23.12 -8.37
C ARG A 211 2.16 24.22 -8.96
N ASN A 212 0.85 24.05 -8.98
CA ASN A 212 -0.08 25.05 -9.49
C ASN A 212 -0.06 26.33 -8.65
N GLN A 213 0.06 26.21 -7.33
CA GLN A 213 0.22 27.35 -6.42
C GLN A 213 1.52 28.11 -6.72
N ASN A 214 2.64 27.41 -6.90
CA ASN A 214 3.90 28.06 -7.29
C ASN A 214 3.78 28.79 -8.63
N ILE A 215 3.18 28.16 -9.66
CA ILE A 215 2.99 28.80 -10.97
C ILE A 215 2.13 30.06 -10.85
N ARG A 216 1.06 30.01 -10.03
CA ARG A 216 0.22 31.19 -9.77
C ARG A 216 1.05 32.31 -9.13
N ASP A 217 1.84 31.98 -8.11
CA ASP A 217 2.68 32.96 -7.43
C ASP A 217 3.74 33.55 -8.38
N ASP A 218 4.36 32.73 -9.25
CA ASP A 218 5.30 33.20 -10.28
C ASP A 218 4.64 34.21 -11.23
N ILE A 219 3.41 33.93 -11.69
CA ILE A 219 2.65 34.84 -12.55
C ILE A 219 2.33 36.16 -11.83
N LEU A 220 2.01 36.10 -10.53
CA LEU A 220 1.72 37.30 -9.74
C LEU A 220 2.98 38.16 -9.57
N GLU A 221 4.12 37.55 -9.26
CA GLU A 221 5.42 38.24 -9.14
C GLU A 221 5.83 38.88 -10.47
N ASP A 222 5.72 38.16 -11.59
CA ASP A 222 6.00 38.67 -12.95
C ASP A 222 5.10 39.86 -13.31
N ALA A 223 3.86 39.86 -12.83
CA ALA A 223 2.91 40.97 -12.99
C ALA A 223 3.12 42.13 -12.00
N GLY A 224 4.15 42.06 -11.14
CA GLY A 224 4.41 43.06 -10.10
C GLY A 224 3.37 43.09 -8.97
N MET A 225 2.57 42.04 -8.84
CA MET A 225 1.58 41.85 -7.78
C MET A 225 2.15 41.02 -6.62
N ASN A 226 1.51 41.12 -5.46
CA ASN A 226 1.95 40.37 -4.29
C ASN A 226 1.53 38.89 -4.38
N PRO A 227 2.46 37.93 -4.21
CA PRO A 227 2.15 36.49 -4.24
C PRO A 227 1.50 36.03 -2.93
N SER A 228 1.23 34.72 -2.79
CA SER A 228 0.67 34.15 -1.57
C SER A 228 1.49 34.46 -0.31
N PHE A 229 0.84 34.55 0.86
CA PHE A 229 1.52 34.77 2.14
C PHE A 229 2.61 33.72 2.42
N THR A 230 2.37 32.46 2.04
CA THR A 230 3.36 31.39 2.19
C THR A 230 4.61 31.65 1.34
N ARG A 231 4.45 32.16 0.11
CA ARG A 231 5.56 32.55 -0.77
C ARG A 231 6.32 33.76 -0.22
N GLN A 232 5.61 34.78 0.24
CA GLN A 232 6.23 35.96 0.87
C GLN A 232 7.06 35.56 2.10
N SER A 233 6.49 34.78 3.02
CA SER A 233 7.22 34.26 4.18
C SER A 233 8.39 33.37 3.79
N ALA A 234 8.27 32.54 2.75
CA ALA A 234 9.38 31.73 2.27
C ALA A 234 10.53 32.58 1.70
N ASN A 235 10.21 33.65 0.98
CA ASN A 235 11.18 34.61 0.46
C ASN A 235 11.89 35.34 1.62
N GLU A 236 11.13 35.81 2.62
CA GLU A 236 11.66 36.45 3.84
C GLU A 236 12.57 35.52 4.65
N MET A 237 12.12 34.28 4.92
CA MET A 237 12.91 33.27 5.63
C MET A 237 14.14 32.83 4.83
N GLY A 238 14.06 32.90 3.50
CA GLY A 238 15.16 32.59 2.59
C GLY A 238 16.30 33.60 2.63
N THR A 239 16.04 34.83 3.09
CA THR A 239 17.04 35.92 3.14
C THR A 239 18.23 35.57 4.03
N ALA A 240 19.43 36.00 3.61
CA ALA A 240 20.65 35.80 4.38
C ALA A 240 20.54 36.41 5.79
N THR A 241 19.83 37.53 5.91
CA THR A 241 19.57 38.25 7.16
C THR A 241 18.72 37.43 8.13
N TYR A 242 17.66 36.78 7.65
CA TYR A 242 16.82 35.91 8.49
C TYR A 242 17.59 34.65 8.92
N LYS A 243 18.32 34.02 7.99
CA LYS A 243 19.20 32.87 8.29
C LYS A 243 20.30 33.20 9.31
N GLN A 244 20.87 34.41 9.26
CA GLN A 244 21.81 34.88 10.27
C GLN A 244 21.12 35.04 11.63
N LYS A 245 19.93 35.66 11.68
CA LYS A 245 19.14 35.79 12.92
C LYS A 245 18.78 34.44 13.53
N GLU A 246 18.41 33.42 12.74
CA GLU A 246 18.19 32.06 13.25
C GLU A 246 19.46 31.45 13.86
N LYS A 247 20.61 31.58 13.19
CA LYS A 247 21.90 31.09 13.71
C LYS A 247 22.29 31.79 15.00
N THR A 248 22.06 33.10 15.10
CA THR A 248 22.32 33.88 16.32
C THR A 248 21.30 33.57 17.42
N GLY A 249 20.04 33.29 17.08
CA GLY A 249 18.98 32.91 18.04
C GLY A 249 19.17 31.54 18.69
N ASN A 250 19.89 30.64 18.01
CA ASN A 250 20.34 29.33 18.52
C ASN A 250 21.75 29.35 19.14
N SER A 251 22.36 30.53 19.33
CA SER A 251 23.63 30.64 20.03
C SER A 251 23.47 30.32 21.53
N ALA A 252 24.54 29.88 22.18
CA ALA A 252 24.51 29.45 23.58
C ALA A 252 24.06 30.59 24.50
N VAL A 253 22.99 30.36 25.26
CA VAL A 253 22.51 31.34 26.25
C VAL A 253 23.48 31.29 27.43
N ARG A 254 24.04 32.44 27.78
CA ARG A 254 24.92 32.57 28.96
C ARG A 254 24.07 32.58 30.22
N VAL A 255 24.13 31.50 31.00
CA VAL A 255 23.38 31.34 32.25
C VAL A 255 24.33 31.49 33.43
N ALA A 256 23.96 32.30 34.41
CA ALA A 256 24.74 32.44 35.64
C ALA A 256 24.84 31.10 36.39
N THR A 257 26.03 30.77 36.86
CA THR A 257 26.28 29.53 37.62
C THR A 257 25.59 29.60 38.99
N LYS A 258 24.99 28.48 39.45
CA LYS A 258 24.27 28.41 40.74
C LYS A 258 25.12 28.92 41.91
N THR A 259 26.41 28.62 41.91
CA THR A 259 27.35 29.07 42.96
C THR A 259 27.54 30.58 42.94
N SER A 260 27.74 31.17 41.77
CA SER A 260 27.87 32.64 41.64
C SER A 260 26.59 33.38 41.98
N MET A 261 25.44 32.81 41.63
CA MET A 261 24.13 33.35 41.98
C MET A 261 23.88 33.30 43.50
N ALA A 262 24.33 32.23 44.18
CA ALA A 262 24.23 32.13 45.63
C ALA A 262 25.11 33.17 46.34
N LEU A 263 26.32 33.44 45.84
CA LEU A 263 27.20 34.49 46.36
C LEU A 263 26.60 35.88 46.15
N PHE A 264 26.09 36.15 44.94
CA PHE A 264 25.37 37.38 44.60
C PHE A 264 24.18 37.61 45.55
N ASN A 265 23.32 36.61 45.73
CA ASN A 265 22.14 36.72 46.61
C ASN A 265 22.54 36.92 48.09
N ARG A 266 23.65 36.31 48.53
CA ARG A 266 24.15 36.47 49.90
C ARG A 266 24.73 37.87 50.13
N HIS A 267 25.42 38.44 49.14
CA HIS A 267 25.88 39.81 49.17
C HIS A 267 24.69 40.77 49.21
N PHE A 268 23.77 40.64 48.26
CA PHE A 268 22.57 41.47 48.16
C PHE A 268 21.74 41.45 49.45
N LYS A 269 21.59 40.28 50.10
CA LYS A 269 20.85 40.17 51.37
C LYS A 269 21.54 40.86 52.55
N LYS A 270 22.87 41.04 52.50
CA LYS A 270 23.66 41.67 53.55
C LYS A 270 23.81 43.18 53.36
N THR A 271 24.01 43.63 52.13
CA THR A 271 24.35 45.03 51.82
C THR A 271 23.20 45.79 51.16
N GLY A 272 22.20 45.09 50.62
CA GLY A 272 21.11 45.69 49.83
C GLY A 272 21.52 46.06 48.40
N GLU A 273 22.79 45.92 48.03
CA GLU A 273 23.34 46.35 46.75
C GLU A 273 23.57 45.19 45.78
N ARG A 274 23.19 45.41 44.52
CA ARG A 274 23.30 44.42 43.44
C ARG A 274 24.66 44.54 42.77
N ASP A 275 25.65 43.83 43.32
CA ASP A 275 26.97 43.74 42.71
C ASP A 275 27.04 42.60 41.68
N PHE A 276 26.86 42.95 40.40
CA PHE A 276 26.86 42.00 39.29
C PHE A 276 28.25 41.42 38.98
N SER A 277 29.34 41.97 39.53
CA SER A 277 30.69 41.43 39.35
C SER A 277 30.84 40.01 39.95
N LEU A 278 29.98 39.68 40.91
CA LEU A 278 29.94 38.38 41.58
C LEU A 278 29.30 37.27 40.72
N LEU A 279 28.62 37.61 39.64
CA LEU A 279 27.97 36.65 38.74
C LEU A 279 28.96 36.11 37.70
N LYS A 280 29.10 34.77 37.66
CA LYS A 280 29.90 34.07 36.65
C LYS A 280 28.97 33.27 35.75
N TYR A 281 29.06 33.54 34.45
CA TYR A 281 28.20 32.91 33.45
C TYR A 281 28.88 31.69 32.84
N LYS A 282 28.09 30.66 32.58
CA LYS A 282 28.47 29.52 31.76
C LYS A 282 27.60 29.47 30.51
N GLU A 283 28.17 29.01 29.42
CA GLU A 283 27.40 28.76 28.20
C GLU A 283 26.53 27.52 28.40
N SER A 284 25.21 27.70 28.27
CA SER A 284 24.26 26.60 28.18
C SER A 284 23.79 26.51 26.75
N LYS A 285 23.97 25.36 26.12
CA LYS A 285 23.25 25.06 24.88
C LYS A 285 21.76 24.98 25.21
N LYS A 286 20.94 25.61 24.37
CA LYS A 286 19.48 25.50 24.42
C LYS A 286 19.06 24.09 24.05
#